data_AF-A0A7X8YQ00-F1
#
_entry.id   AF-A0A7X8YQ00-F1
#
_cell.length_a   1.000
_cell.length_b   1.000
_cell.length_c   1.000
_cell.angle_alpha   90.00
_cell.angle_beta   90.00
_cell.angle_gamma   90.00
#
_symmetry.space_group_name_H-M   'P 1'
#
loop_
_entity.id
_entity.type
_entity.pdbx_description
1 polymer ?
#
loop_
_entity_poly.entity_id
_entity_poly.type
_entity_poly.pdbx_seq_one_letter_code
_entity_poly.pdbx_strand_id
1 'polypeptide(L)' 'MAVEIIDVRNDSIGAEMEIETGDILLSVNGHPVNDILDFQFFTQDENLWLKIRKLNQEIWELDIEKDF' A
#
# COMPACT_ATOMS: atom_id res chain seq x y z
N MET A 1 7.17 2.06 11.77
CA MET A 1 6.22 0.97 12.04
C MET A 1 5.83 0.34 10.70
N ALA A 2 5.16 -0.80 10.68
CA ALA A 2 4.65 -1.41 9.45
C ALA A 2 3.20 -1.85 9.71
N VAL A 3 2.33 -1.70 8.71
CA VAL A 3 0.89 -1.95 8.85
C VAL A 3 0.52 -3.22 8.12
N GLU A 4 -0.21 -4.11 8.78
CA GLU A 4 -0.73 -5.33 8.17
C GLU A 4 -2.03 -5.04 7.41
N ILE A 5 -2.14 -5.57 6.20
CA ILE A 5 -3.33 -5.44 5.37
C ILE A 5 -4.36 -6.50 5.81
N ILE A 6 -5.42 -6.02 6.45
CA ILE A 6 -6.47 -6.88 7.04
C ILE A 6 -7.65 -7.16 6.11
N ASP A 7 -7.80 -6.36 5.05
CA ASP A 7 -8.86 -6.52 4.05
C ASP A 7 -8.47 -5.76 2.78
N VAL A 8 -8.82 -6.33 1.61
CA VAL A 8 -8.64 -5.71 0.30
C VAL A 8 -9.98 -5.77 -0.42
N ARG A 9 -10.47 -4.63 -0.89
CA ARG A 9 -11.73 -4.58 -1.63
C ARG A 9 -11.49 -5.04 -3.06
N ASN A 10 -12.33 -5.95 -3.55
CA ASN A 10 -12.23 -6.51 -4.91
C ASN A 10 -12.31 -5.44 -6.03
N ASP A 11 -12.96 -4.31 -5.77
CA ASP A 11 -13.10 -3.18 -6.70
C ASP A 11 -12.16 -2.02 -6.28
N SER A 12 -10.93 -2.35 -5.93
CA SER A 12 -9.92 -1.36 -5.55
C SER A 12 -8.61 -1.61 -6.27
N ILE A 13 -7.83 -0.53 -6.39
CA ILE A 13 -6.49 -0.58 -6.98
C ILE A 13 -5.62 -1.64 -6.29
N GLY A 14 -5.80 -1.87 -4.99
CA GLY A 14 -5.09 -2.92 -4.27
C GLY A 14 -5.39 -4.32 -4.80
N ALA A 15 -6.63 -4.61 -5.18
CA ALA A 15 -6.97 -5.90 -5.79
C ALA A 15 -6.40 -6.04 -7.21
N GLU A 16 -6.39 -4.95 -7.99
CA GLU A 16 -5.77 -4.95 -9.33
C GLU A 16 -4.25 -5.16 -9.27
N MET A 17 -3.60 -4.64 -8.22
CA MET A 17 -2.16 -4.81 -7.96
C MET A 17 -1.83 -6.13 -7.23
N GLU A 18 -2.77 -7.08 -7.19
CA GLU A 18 -2.62 -8.39 -6.54
C GLU A 18 -2.20 -8.30 -5.07
N ILE A 19 -2.63 -7.25 -4.36
CA ILE A 19 -2.42 -7.13 -2.91
C ILE A 19 -3.37 -8.09 -2.20
N GLU A 20 -2.82 -8.85 -1.26
CA GLU A 20 -3.56 -9.85 -0.52
C GLU A 20 -3.58 -9.54 0.98
N THR A 21 -4.57 -10.08 1.66
CA THR A 21 -4.67 -10.02 3.12
C THR A 21 -3.48 -10.71 3.77
N GLY A 22 -2.86 -10.07 4.75
CA GLY A 22 -1.63 -10.52 5.41
C GLY A 22 -0.34 -9.95 4.79
N ASP A 23 -0.43 -9.23 3.67
CA ASP A 23 0.67 -8.40 3.20
C ASP A 23 0.96 -7.26 4.19
N ILE A 24 2.22 -6.81 4.23
CA ILE A 24 2.65 -5.76 5.16
C ILE A 24 3.04 -4.51 4.38
N LEU A 25 2.29 -3.43 4.56
CA LEU A 25 2.64 -2.12 4.04
C LEU A 25 3.80 -1.53 4.84
N LEU A 26 4.94 -1.35 4.18
CA LEU A 26 6.17 -0.81 4.76
C LEU A 26 6.21 0.72 4.65
N SER A 27 5.89 1.27 3.49
CA SER A 27 5.95 2.70 3.23
C SER A 27 5.06 3.12 2.05
N VAL A 28 4.63 4.37 2.06
CA VAL A 28 3.92 5.04 0.97
C VAL A 28 4.72 6.27 0.56
N ASN A 29 4.99 6.47 -0.72
CA ASN A 29 5.82 7.56 -1.25
C ASN A 29 7.22 7.63 -0.60
N GLY A 30 7.78 6.46 -0.25
CA GLY A 30 9.06 6.37 0.45
C GLY A 30 9.02 6.77 1.94
N HIS A 31 7.84 7.11 2.46
CA HIS A 31 7.65 7.43 3.87
C HIS A 31 7.03 6.26 4.65
N PRO A 32 7.59 5.89 5.81
CA PRO A 32 7.05 4.80 6.61
C PRO A 32 5.68 5.17 7.17
N VAL A 33 4.70 4.28 7.02
CA VAL A 33 3.35 4.45 7.57
C VAL A 33 3.32 3.90 8.99
N ASN A 34 3.00 4.74 9.97
CA ASN A 34 2.87 4.30 11.36
C ASN A 34 1.40 4.13 11.76
N ASP A 35 0.53 5.02 11.28
CA ASP A 35 -0.90 5.04 11.61
C ASP A 35 -1.76 5.38 10.38
N ILE A 36 -3.08 5.27 10.53
CA ILE A 36 -4.08 5.57 9.48
C ILE A 36 -3.95 7.01 8.92
N LEU A 37 -3.49 7.96 9.75
CA LEU A 37 -3.31 9.36 9.35
C LEU A 37 -2.16 9.52 8.36
N ASP A 38 -1.04 8.81 8.57
CA ASP A 38 0.09 8.78 7.65
C ASP A 38 -0.36 8.25 6.29
N PHE A 39 -1.11 7.15 6.29
CA PHE A 39 -1.67 6.58 5.06
C PHE A 39 -2.56 7.59 4.32
N GLN A 40 -3.51 8.23 5.01
CA GLN A 40 -4.37 9.25 4.38
C GLN A 40 -3.57 10.43 3.84
N PHE A 41 -2.51 10.85 4.54
CA PHE A 41 -1.68 11.96 4.11
C PHE A 41 -0.89 11.63 2.84
N PHE A 42 -0.18 10.49 2.83
CA PHE A 42 0.62 10.08 1.68
C PHE A 42 -0.24 9.67 0.48
N THR A 43 -1.48 9.23 0.72
CA THR A 43 -2.42 8.91 -0.36
C THR A 43 -3.07 10.14 -1.00
N GLN A 44 -2.76 11.37 -0.57
CA GLN A 44 -3.28 12.56 -1.22
C GLN A 44 -2.65 12.87 -2.57
N ASP A 45 -1.42 12.41 -2.81
CA ASP A 45 -0.76 12.56 -4.10
C ASP A 45 -1.49 11.79 -5.21
N GLU A 46 -1.41 12.29 -6.44
CA GLU A 46 -1.94 11.61 -7.63
C GLU A 46 -1.14 10.35 -7.95
N ASN A 47 0.18 10.39 -7.68
CA ASN A 47 1.07 9.25 -7.88
C ASN A 47 1.47 8.66 -6.53
N LEU A 48 1.27 7.36 -6.36
CA LEU A 48 1.47 6.64 -5.12
C LEU A 48 2.45 5.48 -5.30
N TRP A 49 3.54 5.53 -4.53
CA TRP A 49 4.58 4.52 -4.50
C TRP A 49 4.44 3.70 -3.23
N LEU A 50 3.81 2.52 -3.32
CA LEU A 50 3.63 1.62 -2.18
C LEU A 50 4.77 0.61 -2.12
N LYS A 51 5.41 0.47 -0.95
CA LYS A 51 6.25 -0.70 -0.66
C LYS A 51 5.49 -1.65 0.23
N ILE A 52 5.18 -2.83 -0.31
CA ILE A 52 4.55 -3.92 0.42
C ILE A 52 5.52 -5.08 0.57
N ARG A 53 5.44 -5.78 1.69
CA ARG A 53 6.14 -7.03 1.90
C ARG A 53 5.13 -8.16 1.88
N LYS A 54 5.28 -9.03 0.89
CA LYS A 54 4.50 -10.26 0.74
C LYS A 54 4.80 -11.24 1.86
N LEU A 55 3.87 -12.17 2.10
CA LEU A 55 4.02 -13.25 3.09
C LEU A 55 5.28 -14.10 2.85
N ASN A 56 5.73 -14.21 1.61
CA ASN A 56 6.95 -14.92 1.22
C ASN A 56 8.26 -14.14 1.46
N GLN A 57 8.19 -12.99 2.16
CA GLN A 57 9.29 -12.06 2.42
C GLN A 57 9.79 -11.26 1.21
N GLU A 58 9.16 -11.38 0.04
CA GLU A 58 9.45 -10.49 -1.08
C GLU A 58 8.93 -9.08 -0.80
N ILE A 59 9.70 -8.08 -1.24
CA ILE A 59 9.30 -6.68 -1.16
C ILE A 59 8.91 -6.25 -2.56
N TRP A 60 7.67 -5.82 -2.71
CA TRP A 60 7.14 -5.29 -3.95
C TRP A 60 7.02 -3.78 -3.84
N GLU A 61 7.39 -3.09 -4.92
CA GLU A 61 7.19 -1.65 -5.09
C GLU A 61 6.13 -1.47 -6.16
N LEU A 62 4.98 -0.93 -5.78
CA LEU A 62 3.84 -0.68 -6.65
C LEU A 62 3.80 0.82 -6.95
N ASP A 63 3.72 1.16 -8.23
CA ASP A 63 3.48 2.52 -8.71
C ASP A 63 2.01 2.59 -9.14
N ILE A 64 1.26 3.44 -8.46
CA ILE A 64 -0.17 3.64 -8.65
C ILE A 64 -0.39 5.09 -9.08
N GLU A 65 -0.85 5.29 -10.30
CA GLU A 65 -1.37 6.57 -10.77
C GLU A 65 -2.88 6.63 -10.53
N LYS A 66 -3.35 7.65 -9.82
CA LYS A 66 -4.77 7.94 -9.67
C LYS A 66 -5.29 8.64 -10.92
N ASP A 67 -5.91 7.88 -11.81
CA ASP A 67 -6.71 8.42 -12.91
C ASP A 67 -8.03 8.96 -12.31
N PHE A 68 -8.13 10.27 -12.10
CA PHE A 68 -9.28 10.94 -11.48
C PHE A 68 -10.48 11.10 -12.42
#